data_AF-A0A1G2KWS7-F1
#
_entry.id   AF-A0A1G2KWS7-F1
#
_cell.length_a   1.000
_cell.length_b   1.000
_cell.length_c   1.000
_cell.angle_alpha   90.00
_cell.angle_beta   90.00
_cell.angle_gamma   90.00
#
_symmetry.space_group_name_H-M   'P 1'
#
loop_
_entity.id
_entity.type
_entity.pdbx_description
1 polymer ?
#
loop_
_entity_poly.entity_id
_entity_poly.type
_entity_poly.pdbx_seq_one_letter_code
_entity_poly.pdbx_strand_id
1 'polypeptide(L)'
;MNDPLEHITATVRTVALSNGEKERTRHALISFMRAHPAHSGTHETHRSVSGMFVFLLPYAQPLSAALLIVLVIGGGVSIAAEGALPGEMLYPMKVGVNEEVLGWFAGSPLERAEWEASRATRRLEEIERLAAKGDTVHIASVEARFDAHADAVQRVVFAFEQEGDSRSAAEISSHFETTLGAHKEILGVLAKKDVAGGRGVGPILASVEVRSGTAARSREESEAHISFADGADNMSMRASGEAPAVSSAQAPSAHPRVASSAGNSYNAEIAEQKKIYAEKSMTAIRAYRKEHAEELGAEAQTQLNVRLKAAQAALEEGRASMDAEAYGAAFNHFQKAERLIRQGALLLGAQKALELTVDLSAGVSNEDAQPKHSDDGDVSVDSVPEDDGVTGGIQFNSGEKIQIER
;
A
#
# COMPACT_ATOMS: atom_id res chain seq x y z
N MET A 1 19.18 37.35 -12.83
CA MET A 1 18.48 36.28 -12.10
C MET A 1 18.95 36.37 -10.67
N ASN A 2 18.10 36.89 -9.79
CA ASN A 2 18.42 37.07 -8.37
C ASN A 2 17.93 35.83 -7.63
N ASP A 3 18.84 35.20 -6.89
CA ASP A 3 18.62 33.95 -6.18
C ASP A 3 17.71 34.18 -4.94
N PRO A 4 16.55 33.51 -4.82
CA PRO A 4 15.63 33.67 -3.69
C PRO A 4 16.25 33.32 -2.32
N LEU A 5 17.35 32.57 -2.28
CA LEU A 5 17.97 32.10 -1.04
C LEU A 5 18.88 33.14 -0.36
N GLU A 6 19.41 34.11 -1.10
CA GLU A 6 20.18 35.22 -0.51
C GLU A 6 19.31 36.15 0.34
N HIS A 7 18.04 36.36 -0.03
CA HIS A 7 17.14 37.22 0.73
C HIS A 7 16.77 36.63 2.09
N ILE A 8 16.64 35.31 2.20
CA ILE A 8 16.28 34.64 3.46
C ILE A 8 17.44 34.74 4.46
N THR A 9 18.66 34.47 4.01
CA THR A 9 19.85 34.54 4.89
C THR A 9 20.20 35.98 5.28
N ALA A 10 19.94 36.96 4.42
CA ALA A 10 20.08 38.38 4.76
C ALA A 10 19.04 38.85 5.78
N THR A 11 17.81 38.34 5.74
CA THR A 11 16.71 38.74 6.64
C THR A 11 16.85 38.15 8.05
N VAL A 12 17.46 36.96 8.18
CA VAL A 12 17.71 36.34 9.51
C VAL A 12 18.88 37.01 10.24
N ARG A 13 19.86 37.58 9.52
CA ARG A 13 20.98 38.32 10.14
C ARG A 13 20.61 39.71 10.67
N THR A 14 19.48 40.28 10.25
CA THR A 14 19.08 41.65 10.64
C THR A 14 18.20 41.71 11.89
N VAL A 15 17.67 40.60 12.37
CA VAL A 15 16.92 40.55 13.64
C VAL A 15 17.86 40.23 14.79
N ALA A 16 18.79 41.14 15.06
CA ALA A 16 19.61 41.11 16.27
C ALA A 16 19.08 42.17 17.25
N LEU A 17 18.77 41.76 18.48
CA LEU A 17 18.40 42.70 19.54
C LEU A 17 19.52 43.73 19.71
N SER A 18 19.16 45.01 19.64
CA SER A 18 20.07 46.11 19.91
C SER A 18 20.61 46.01 21.34
N ASN A 19 21.77 46.62 21.60
CA ASN A 19 22.34 46.63 22.95
C ASN A 19 21.37 47.26 23.98
N GLY A 20 20.54 48.23 23.56
CA GLY A 20 19.53 48.82 24.43
C GLY A 20 18.35 47.89 24.73
N GLU A 21 17.92 47.06 23.79
CA GLU A 21 16.87 46.05 24.01
C GLU A 21 17.38 44.92 24.90
N LYS A 22 18.63 44.48 24.70
CA LYS A 22 19.29 43.50 25.59
C LYS A 22 19.35 44.00 27.01
N GLU A 23 19.72 45.27 27.22
CA GLU A 23 19.82 45.84 28.56
C GLU A 23 18.44 45.98 29.23
N ARG A 24 17.41 46.39 28.48
CA ARG A 24 16.03 46.42 28.98
C ARG A 24 15.53 45.03 29.36
N THR A 25 15.82 44.03 28.54
CA THR A 25 15.42 42.64 28.81
C THR A 25 16.14 42.11 30.04
N ARG A 26 17.44 42.40 30.18
CA ARG A 26 18.23 42.05 31.37
C ARG A 26 17.69 42.72 32.62
N HIS A 27 17.36 44.00 32.56
CA HIS A 27 16.77 44.74 33.67
C HIS A 27 15.39 44.16 34.07
N ALA A 28 14.54 43.84 33.09
CA ALA A 28 13.24 43.23 33.32
C ALA A 28 13.34 41.82 33.92
N LEU A 29 14.33 41.03 33.50
CA LEU A 29 14.59 39.71 34.06
C LEU A 29 15.09 39.80 35.51
N ILE A 30 16.03 40.70 35.78
CA ILE A 30 16.57 40.90 37.14
C ILE A 30 15.47 41.42 38.08
N SER A 31 14.61 42.33 37.63
CA SER A 31 13.48 42.81 38.45
C SER A 31 12.48 41.69 38.72
N PHE A 32 12.18 40.85 37.74
CA PHE A 32 11.33 39.68 37.91
C PHE A 32 11.92 38.67 38.91
N MET A 33 13.22 38.36 38.81
CA MET A 33 13.92 37.44 39.72
C MET A 33 13.99 37.98 41.16
N ARG A 34 14.13 39.30 41.33
CA ARG A 34 14.07 39.93 42.66
C ARG A 34 12.67 39.93 43.25
N ALA A 35 11.64 40.07 42.42
CA ALA A 35 10.24 40.00 42.83
C ALA A 35 9.76 38.56 43.09
N HIS A 36 10.43 37.57 42.49
CA HIS A 36 10.12 36.14 42.64
C HIS A 36 11.36 35.36 43.10
N PRO A 37 11.90 35.62 44.31
CA PRO A 37 13.02 34.86 44.82
C PRO A 37 12.62 33.39 44.95
N ALA A 38 13.39 32.51 44.32
CA ALA A 38 13.19 31.08 44.42
C ALA A 38 13.32 30.66 45.89
N HIS A 39 12.30 30.00 46.42
CA HIS A 39 12.33 29.47 47.79
C HIS A 39 13.45 28.42 47.86
N SER A 40 14.40 28.62 48.78
CA SER A 40 15.52 27.70 49.00
C SER A 40 15.02 26.42 49.69
N GLY A 41 14.47 25.51 48.89
CA GLY A 41 14.44 24.10 49.24
C GLY A 41 15.87 23.57 49.25
N THR A 42 16.19 22.80 50.29
CA THR A 42 17.47 22.10 50.51
C THR A 42 18.17 21.70 49.23
N HIS A 43 19.36 22.29 48.99
CA HIS A 43 20.21 21.95 47.85
C HIS A 43 20.75 20.53 48.00
N GLU A 44 20.02 19.54 47.47
CA GLU A 44 20.67 18.34 46.95
C GLU A 44 21.59 18.81 45.82
N THR A 45 22.88 18.67 46.06
CA THR A 45 23.94 18.97 45.09
C THR A 45 23.65 18.21 43.80
N HIS A 46 23.14 18.91 42.79
CA HIS A 46 23.09 18.42 41.42
C HIS A 46 24.53 18.16 40.98
N ARG A 47 24.98 16.91 41.11
CA ARG A 47 26.18 16.41 40.43
C ARG A 47 25.98 16.70 38.95
N SER A 48 26.78 17.63 38.45
CA SER A 48 26.84 17.97 37.04
C SER A 48 27.01 16.70 36.20
N VAL A 49 25.97 16.36 35.42
CA VAL A 49 26.01 15.27 34.43
C VAL A 49 27.04 15.56 33.33
N SER A 50 27.62 16.77 33.32
CA SER A 50 28.74 17.17 32.44
C SER A 50 29.96 16.23 32.57
N GLY A 51 30.21 15.67 33.75
CA GLY A 51 31.33 14.74 33.96
C GLY A 51 31.19 13.42 33.18
N MET A 52 29.98 12.95 32.91
CA MET A 52 29.76 11.67 32.21
C MET A 52 30.02 11.80 30.71
N PHE A 53 29.74 12.96 30.12
CA PHE A 53 29.99 13.23 28.70
C PHE A 53 31.48 13.47 28.41
N VAL A 54 32.22 14.15 29.29
CA VAL A 54 33.66 14.45 29.08
C VAL A 54 34.53 13.18 29.12
N PHE A 55 34.15 12.16 29.89
CA PHE A 55 34.87 10.88 29.92
C PHE A 55 34.59 9.96 28.72
N LEU A 56 33.54 10.22 27.93
CA LEU A 56 33.21 9.48 26.70
C LEU A 56 33.82 10.10 25.43
N LEU A 57 34.23 11.38 25.49
CA LEU A 57 34.83 12.10 24.35
C LEU A 57 36.11 11.46 23.75
N PRO A 58 37.08 10.90 24.50
CA PRO A 58 38.30 10.33 23.91
C PRO A 58 38.05 8.99 23.20
N TYR A 59 36.90 8.35 23.42
CA TYR A 59 36.52 7.10 22.74
C TYR A 59 35.61 7.33 21.53
N ALA A 60 35.12 8.55 21.31
CA ALA A 60 34.26 8.87 20.17
C ALA A 60 34.98 8.73 18.81
N GLN A 61 36.31 8.96 18.77
CA GLN A 61 37.11 8.80 17.55
C GLN A 61 37.34 7.34 17.13
N PRO A 62 37.79 6.42 18.00
CA PRO A 62 37.85 5.00 17.65
C PRO A 62 36.46 4.39 17.48
N LEU A 63 35.43 4.85 18.21
CA LEU A 63 34.06 4.38 18.02
C LEU A 63 33.49 4.78 16.66
N SER A 64 33.68 6.03 16.21
CA SER A 64 33.25 6.47 14.87
C SER A 64 34.03 5.79 13.75
N ALA A 65 35.33 5.53 13.93
CA ALA A 65 36.11 4.74 12.99
C ALA A 65 35.65 3.27 12.93
N ALA A 66 35.39 2.64 14.08
CA ALA A 66 34.84 1.29 14.16
C ALA A 66 33.43 1.23 13.56
N LEU A 67 32.59 2.24 13.81
CA LEU A 67 31.25 2.34 13.25
C LEU A 67 31.28 2.58 11.75
N LEU A 68 32.23 3.37 11.23
CA LEU A 68 32.48 3.51 9.79
C LEU A 68 33.00 2.22 9.17
N ILE A 69 33.88 1.48 9.84
CA ILE A 69 34.35 0.17 9.37
C ILE A 69 33.18 -0.82 9.34
N VAL A 70 32.35 -0.84 10.37
CA VAL A 70 31.10 -1.63 10.41
C VAL A 70 30.12 -1.17 9.33
N LEU A 71 30.03 0.13 9.04
CA LEU A 71 29.14 0.67 8.00
C LEU A 71 29.66 0.36 6.59
N VAL A 72 30.97 0.35 6.37
CA VAL A 72 31.60 0.07 5.07
C VAL A 72 31.65 -1.43 4.79
N ILE A 73 32.06 -2.24 5.77
CA ILE A 73 32.08 -3.70 5.65
C ILE A 73 30.65 -4.25 5.70
N GLY A 74 29.83 -3.76 6.64
CA GLY A 74 28.42 -4.14 6.75
C GLY A 74 27.60 -3.65 5.57
N GLY A 75 27.84 -2.43 5.08
CA GLY A 75 27.16 -1.90 3.89
C GLY A 75 27.44 -2.71 2.62
N GLY A 76 28.69 -3.15 2.42
CA GLY A 76 29.03 -4.02 1.29
C GLY A 76 28.36 -5.40 1.34
N VAL A 77 28.33 -6.03 2.52
CA VAL A 77 27.68 -7.34 2.72
C VAL A 77 26.16 -7.22 2.63
N SER A 78 25.56 -6.16 3.17
CA SER A 78 24.12 -5.91 3.08
C SER A 78 23.66 -5.67 1.64
N ILE A 79 24.40 -4.90 0.83
CA ILE A 79 24.06 -4.71 -0.58
C ILE A 79 24.16 -6.02 -1.37
N ALA A 80 25.20 -6.82 -1.13
CA ALA A 80 25.35 -8.11 -1.79
C ALA A 80 24.26 -9.12 -1.37
N ALA A 81 23.79 -9.05 -0.12
CA ALA A 81 22.71 -9.90 0.38
C ALA A 81 21.36 -9.63 -0.31
N GLU A 82 21.12 -8.42 -0.83
CA GLU A 82 19.84 -8.07 -1.46
C GLU A 82 19.51 -8.97 -2.68
N GLY A 83 20.55 -9.32 -3.45
CA GLY A 83 20.43 -10.20 -4.60
C GLY A 83 20.41 -11.69 -4.27
N ALA A 84 20.66 -12.06 -3.00
CA ALA A 84 20.84 -13.45 -2.62
C ALA A 84 19.53 -14.25 -2.72
N LEU A 85 19.63 -15.47 -3.27
CA LEU A 85 18.54 -16.46 -3.28
C LEU A 85 18.66 -17.43 -2.09
N PRO A 86 17.57 -18.07 -1.67
CA PRO A 86 17.67 -19.12 -0.66
C PRO A 86 18.65 -20.23 -1.10
N GLY A 87 19.40 -20.74 -0.13
CA GLY A 87 20.55 -21.62 -0.37
C GLY A 87 21.88 -20.88 -0.57
N GLU A 88 21.87 -19.58 -0.84
CA GLU A 88 23.09 -18.77 -0.94
C GLU A 88 23.53 -18.23 0.44
N MET A 89 24.84 -18.09 0.64
CA MET A 89 25.46 -17.79 1.95
C MET A 89 24.92 -16.52 2.61
N LEU A 90 24.56 -15.50 1.82
CA LEU A 90 24.11 -14.20 2.33
C LEU A 90 22.59 -14.09 2.48
N TYR A 91 21.82 -15.12 2.11
CA TYR A 91 20.36 -15.09 2.24
C TYR A 91 19.86 -14.85 3.68
N PRO A 92 20.46 -15.44 4.73
CA PRO A 92 20.07 -15.13 6.11
C PRO A 92 20.24 -13.66 6.48
N MET A 93 21.21 -12.96 5.87
CA MET A 93 21.41 -11.52 6.10
C MET A 93 20.30 -10.69 5.43
N LYS A 94 19.84 -11.10 4.25
CA LYS A 94 18.71 -10.44 3.56
C LYS A 94 17.46 -10.46 4.43
N VAL A 95 17.04 -11.66 4.82
CA VAL A 95 15.76 -11.86 5.52
C VAL A 95 15.83 -11.57 7.02
N GLY A 96 16.99 -11.79 7.66
CA GLY A 96 17.12 -11.65 9.12
C GLY A 96 17.64 -10.29 9.58
N VAL A 97 18.20 -9.48 8.69
CA VAL A 97 18.79 -8.18 9.05
C VAL A 97 18.29 -7.07 8.14
N ASN A 98 18.53 -7.16 6.83
CA ASN A 98 18.21 -6.06 5.90
C ASN A 98 16.71 -5.75 5.89
N GLU A 99 15.87 -6.78 5.72
CA GLU A 99 14.42 -6.64 5.68
C GLU A 99 13.85 -6.17 7.03
N GLU A 100 14.36 -6.66 8.15
CA GLU A 100 13.89 -6.23 9.48
C GLU A 100 14.22 -4.76 9.78
N VAL A 101 15.43 -4.32 9.43
CA VAL A 101 15.84 -2.92 9.59
C VAL A 101 14.98 -2.00 8.73
N LEU A 102 14.67 -2.39 7.49
CA LEU A 102 13.75 -1.63 6.64
C LEU A 102 12.33 -1.58 7.23
N GLY A 103 11.86 -2.69 7.81
CA GLY A 103 10.57 -2.77 8.47
C GLY A 103 10.41 -1.83 9.67
N TRP A 104 11.49 -1.41 10.33
CA TRP A 104 11.43 -0.44 11.44
C TRP A 104 11.01 0.96 11.01
N PHE A 105 11.17 1.30 9.72
CA PHE A 105 10.76 2.59 9.18
C PHE A 105 9.28 2.64 8.78
N ALA A 106 8.57 1.50 8.79
CA ALA A 106 7.13 1.44 8.56
C ALA A 106 6.37 1.79 9.86
N GLY A 107 6.13 3.08 10.07
CA GLY A 107 5.56 3.64 11.27
C GLY A 107 4.04 3.47 11.34
N SER A 108 3.35 3.60 10.20
CA SER A 108 1.89 3.52 10.12
C SER A 108 1.37 2.12 9.74
N PRO A 109 0.11 1.77 10.05
CA PRO A 109 -0.49 0.51 9.60
C PRO A 109 -0.46 0.36 8.07
N LEU A 110 -0.68 1.45 7.33
CA LEU A 110 -0.63 1.45 5.87
C LEU A 110 0.79 1.15 5.38
N GLU A 111 1.80 1.86 5.90
CA GLU A 111 3.21 1.62 5.55
C GLU A 111 3.66 0.21 5.89
N ARG A 112 3.15 -0.37 6.99
CA ARG A 112 3.43 -1.77 7.35
C ARG A 112 2.82 -2.73 6.34
N ALA A 113 1.59 -2.49 5.90
CA ALA A 113 0.97 -3.32 4.87
C ALA A 113 1.72 -3.20 3.53
N GLU A 114 2.15 -2.00 3.15
CA GLU A 114 2.99 -1.79 1.96
C GLU A 114 4.34 -2.52 2.08
N TRP A 115 4.94 -2.51 3.27
CA TRP A 115 6.16 -3.26 3.54
C TRP A 115 5.94 -4.77 3.40
N GLU A 116 4.86 -5.31 3.97
CA GLU A 116 4.50 -6.72 3.81
C GLU A 116 4.22 -7.09 2.36
N ALA A 117 3.49 -6.24 1.63
CA ALA A 117 3.24 -6.42 0.20
C ALA A 117 4.57 -6.45 -0.59
N SER A 118 5.51 -5.58 -0.24
CA SER A 118 6.85 -5.55 -0.83
C SER A 118 7.63 -6.84 -0.54
N ARG A 119 7.56 -7.36 0.69
CA ARG A 119 8.19 -8.63 1.06
C ARG A 119 7.58 -9.80 0.31
N ALA A 120 6.25 -9.88 0.23
CA ALA A 120 5.55 -10.89 -0.57
C ALA A 120 6.01 -10.86 -2.04
N THR A 121 6.08 -9.67 -2.63
CA THR A 121 6.55 -9.45 -4.01
C THR A 121 7.98 -9.97 -4.21
N ARG A 122 8.91 -9.66 -3.29
CA ARG A 122 10.29 -10.18 -3.34
C ARG A 122 10.37 -11.70 -3.28
N ARG A 123 9.49 -12.35 -2.52
CA ARG A 123 9.42 -13.81 -2.45
C ARG A 123 8.95 -14.40 -3.79
N LEU A 124 8.02 -13.74 -4.49
CA LEU A 124 7.63 -14.15 -5.85
C LEU A 124 8.80 -14.01 -6.84
N GLU A 125 9.54 -12.91 -6.80
CA GLU A 125 10.75 -12.74 -7.64
C GLU A 125 11.81 -13.81 -7.36
N GLU A 126 11.99 -14.19 -6.09
CA GLU A 126 12.90 -15.27 -5.70
C GLU A 126 12.45 -16.61 -6.27
N ILE A 127 11.15 -16.93 -6.16
CA ILE A 127 10.56 -18.15 -6.74
C ILE A 127 10.74 -18.17 -8.25
N GLU A 128 10.48 -17.07 -8.93
CA GLU A 128 10.64 -16.97 -10.39
C GLU A 128 12.09 -17.23 -10.82
N ARG A 129 13.06 -16.65 -10.11
CA ARG A 129 14.49 -16.87 -10.37
C ARG A 129 14.92 -18.31 -10.07
N LEU A 130 14.44 -18.89 -8.97
CA LEU A 130 14.69 -20.29 -8.61
C LEU A 130 14.12 -21.25 -9.65
N ALA A 131 12.87 -21.02 -10.07
CA ALA A 131 12.21 -21.79 -11.12
C ALA A 131 12.93 -21.68 -12.47
N ALA A 132 13.39 -20.48 -12.83
CA ALA A 132 14.21 -20.26 -14.03
C ALA A 132 15.54 -21.03 -13.97
N LYS A 133 16.19 -21.09 -12.80
CA LYS A 133 17.41 -21.89 -12.54
C LYS A 133 17.14 -23.40 -12.42
N GLY A 134 15.88 -23.81 -12.24
CA GLY A 134 15.49 -25.19 -12.00
C GLY A 134 15.72 -25.69 -10.58
N ASP A 135 15.93 -24.78 -9.63
CA ASP A 135 16.07 -25.11 -8.21
C ASP A 135 14.72 -25.10 -7.52
N THR A 136 14.11 -26.27 -7.39
CA THR A 136 12.77 -26.45 -6.82
C THR A 136 12.79 -26.72 -5.33
N VAL A 137 13.95 -27.13 -4.79
CA VAL A 137 14.12 -27.51 -3.38
C VAL A 137 13.83 -26.31 -2.48
N HIS A 138 14.24 -25.12 -2.92
CA HIS A 138 14.10 -23.89 -2.15
C HIS A 138 12.72 -23.22 -2.31
N ILE A 139 11.96 -23.53 -3.37
CA ILE A 139 10.68 -22.86 -3.69
C ILE A 139 9.67 -22.97 -2.54
N ALA A 140 9.48 -24.16 -1.97
CA ALA A 140 8.50 -24.37 -0.90
C ALA A 140 8.76 -23.50 0.35
N SER A 141 10.03 -23.26 0.69
CA SER A 141 10.38 -22.41 1.84
C SER A 141 10.14 -20.92 1.59
N VAL A 142 10.22 -20.49 0.33
CA VAL A 142 9.95 -19.13 -0.11
C VAL A 142 8.45 -18.90 -0.25
N GLU A 143 7.71 -19.90 -0.73
CA GLU A 143 6.25 -19.90 -0.82
C GLU A 143 5.60 -19.73 0.55
N ALA A 144 6.06 -20.44 1.58
CA ALA A 144 5.56 -20.26 2.94
C ALA A 144 5.78 -18.83 3.48
N ARG A 145 6.88 -18.17 3.10
CA ARG A 145 7.15 -16.77 3.47
C ARG A 145 6.25 -15.81 2.67
N PHE A 146 6.06 -16.07 1.39
CA PHE A 146 5.10 -15.33 0.56
C PHE A 146 3.71 -15.37 1.19
N ASP A 147 3.23 -16.57 1.55
CA ASP A 147 1.92 -16.74 2.18
C ASP A 147 1.80 -15.96 3.49
N ALA A 148 2.82 -16.03 4.35
CA ALA A 148 2.83 -15.29 5.62
C ALA A 148 2.74 -13.77 5.43
N HIS A 149 3.49 -13.22 4.46
CA HIS A 149 3.45 -11.80 4.14
C HIS A 149 2.11 -11.40 3.49
N ALA A 150 1.59 -12.22 2.59
CA ALA A 150 0.29 -11.98 1.96
C ALA A 150 -0.87 -12.02 2.97
N ASP A 151 -0.84 -12.95 3.93
CA ASP A 151 -1.79 -12.99 5.03
C ASP A 151 -1.67 -11.76 5.94
N ALA A 152 -0.46 -11.24 6.13
CA ALA A 152 -0.26 -10.00 6.89
C ALA A 152 -0.90 -8.79 6.20
N VAL A 153 -0.78 -8.69 4.87
CA VAL A 153 -1.47 -7.66 4.07
C VAL A 153 -2.98 -7.79 4.26
N GLN A 154 -3.56 -8.99 4.11
CA GLN A 154 -5.01 -9.19 4.24
C GLN A 154 -5.53 -8.86 5.64
N ARG A 155 -4.76 -9.15 6.70
CA ARG A 155 -5.14 -8.76 8.06
C ARG A 155 -5.21 -7.25 8.24
N VAL A 156 -4.30 -6.50 7.62
CA VAL A 156 -4.34 -5.03 7.68
C VAL A 156 -5.48 -4.48 6.85
N VAL A 157 -5.75 -5.03 5.66
CA VAL A 157 -6.95 -4.69 4.85
C VAL A 157 -8.21 -4.85 5.69
N PHE A 158 -8.40 -6.01 6.29
CA PHE A 158 -9.55 -6.29 7.14
C PHE A 158 -9.64 -5.33 8.34
N ALA A 159 -8.50 -4.98 8.96
CA ALA A 159 -8.49 -3.99 10.04
C ALA A 159 -8.98 -2.61 9.57
N PHE A 160 -8.53 -2.15 8.41
CA PHE A 160 -9.01 -0.88 7.83
C PHE A 160 -10.51 -0.92 7.51
N GLU A 161 -11.01 -2.01 6.95
CA GLU A 161 -12.45 -2.21 6.68
C GLU A 161 -13.28 -2.12 7.97
N GLN A 162 -12.82 -2.80 9.04
CA GLN A 162 -13.48 -2.77 10.35
C GLN A 162 -13.43 -1.42 11.04
N GLU A 163 -12.37 -0.63 10.80
CA GLU A 163 -12.24 0.75 11.29
C GLU A 163 -13.03 1.75 10.44
N GLY A 164 -13.61 1.31 9.32
CA GLY A 164 -14.33 2.15 8.36
C GLY A 164 -13.40 3.00 7.48
N ASP A 165 -12.10 2.70 7.46
CA ASP A 165 -11.13 3.32 6.55
C ASP A 165 -11.10 2.58 5.21
N SER A 166 -12.20 2.67 4.48
CA SER A 166 -12.34 2.05 3.16
C SER A 166 -11.32 2.58 2.15
N ARG A 167 -10.77 3.79 2.34
CA ARG A 167 -9.76 4.35 1.43
C ARG A 167 -8.44 3.63 1.55
N SER A 168 -7.93 3.46 2.77
CA SER A 168 -6.69 2.71 3.00
C SER A 168 -6.84 1.24 2.58
N ALA A 169 -8.00 0.63 2.85
CA ALA A 169 -8.32 -0.73 2.42
C ALA A 169 -8.34 -0.88 0.88
N ALA A 170 -9.01 0.04 0.18
CA ALA A 170 -9.04 0.05 -1.29
C ALA A 170 -7.63 0.22 -1.87
N GLU A 171 -6.85 1.16 -1.33
CA GLU A 171 -5.51 1.50 -1.83
C GLU A 171 -4.55 0.32 -1.75
N ILE A 172 -4.43 -0.29 -0.56
CA ILE A 172 -3.52 -1.42 -0.39
C ILE A 172 -3.99 -2.65 -1.17
N SER A 173 -5.30 -2.92 -1.23
CA SER A 173 -5.86 -4.04 -1.97
C SER A 173 -5.61 -3.90 -3.47
N SER A 174 -5.84 -2.70 -4.02
CA SER A 174 -5.58 -2.39 -5.43
C SER A 174 -4.10 -2.53 -5.79
N HIS A 175 -3.20 -2.03 -4.95
CA HIS A 175 -1.76 -2.17 -5.18
C HIS A 175 -1.36 -3.64 -5.14
N PHE A 176 -1.76 -4.37 -4.10
CA PHE A 176 -1.39 -5.75 -3.92
C PHE A 176 -1.92 -6.64 -5.05
N GLU A 177 -3.19 -6.47 -5.43
CA GLU A 177 -3.80 -7.15 -6.59
C GLU A 177 -3.01 -6.90 -7.87
N THR A 178 -2.65 -5.65 -8.16
CA THR A 178 -1.93 -5.28 -9.37
C THR A 178 -0.57 -5.96 -9.46
N THR A 179 0.15 -5.97 -8.33
CA THR A 179 1.46 -6.60 -8.24
C THR A 179 1.36 -8.12 -8.36
N LEU A 180 0.44 -8.75 -7.61
CA LEU A 180 0.18 -10.19 -7.71
C LEU A 180 -0.23 -10.60 -9.13
N GLY A 181 -1.07 -9.80 -9.78
CA GLY A 181 -1.50 -10.03 -11.15
C GLY A 181 -0.33 -10.06 -12.14
N ALA A 182 0.68 -9.20 -11.98
CA ALA A 182 1.87 -9.26 -12.84
C ALA A 182 2.73 -10.51 -12.60
N HIS A 183 2.95 -10.87 -11.34
CA HIS A 183 3.71 -12.08 -11.00
C HIS A 183 2.97 -13.36 -11.41
N LYS A 184 1.64 -13.38 -11.32
CA LYS A 184 0.80 -14.47 -11.84
C LYS A 184 1.10 -14.76 -13.31
N GLU A 185 1.19 -13.73 -14.15
CA GLU A 185 1.47 -13.91 -15.58
C GLU A 185 2.86 -14.52 -15.82
N ILE A 186 3.88 -14.03 -15.09
CA ILE A 186 5.25 -14.56 -15.17
C ILE A 186 5.28 -16.04 -14.73
N LEU A 187 4.67 -16.34 -13.58
CA LEU A 187 4.54 -17.70 -13.07
C LEU A 187 3.77 -18.60 -14.03
N GLY A 188 2.74 -18.09 -14.71
CA GLY A 188 2.00 -18.80 -15.75
C GLY A 188 2.86 -19.18 -16.95
N VAL A 189 3.75 -18.29 -17.40
CA VAL A 189 4.74 -18.58 -18.45
C VAL A 189 5.73 -19.65 -17.98
N LEU A 190 6.25 -19.52 -16.76
CA LEU A 190 7.17 -20.49 -16.18
C LEU A 190 6.51 -21.87 -16.01
N ALA A 191 5.25 -21.92 -15.58
CA ALA A 191 4.47 -23.15 -15.43
C ALA A 191 4.30 -23.87 -16.77
N LYS A 192 4.00 -23.13 -17.87
CA LYS A 192 3.90 -23.71 -19.22
C LYS A 192 5.23 -24.27 -19.71
N LYS A 193 6.34 -23.56 -19.45
CA LYS A 193 7.71 -24.02 -19.78
C LYS A 193 8.13 -25.24 -18.94
N ASP A 194 7.51 -25.41 -17.78
CA ASP A 194 7.82 -26.46 -16.83
C ASP A 194 7.14 -27.81 -17.09
N VAL A 195 6.14 -27.86 -17.98
CA VAL A 195 5.43 -29.11 -18.35
C VAL A 195 6.39 -30.20 -18.88
N ALA A 196 7.61 -29.84 -19.29
CA ALA A 196 8.66 -30.78 -19.71
C ALA A 196 9.66 -31.19 -18.60
N GLY A 197 9.62 -30.60 -17.39
CA GLY A 197 10.70 -30.70 -16.40
C GLY A 197 10.32 -30.87 -14.92
N GLY A 198 9.04 -30.79 -14.54
CA GLY A 198 8.58 -31.12 -13.18
C GLY A 198 9.02 -30.15 -12.07
N ARG A 199 9.33 -28.90 -12.40
CA ARG A 199 9.73 -27.81 -11.49
C ARG A 199 8.51 -27.02 -10.99
N GLY A 200 7.75 -27.67 -10.11
CA GLY A 200 6.41 -27.23 -9.70
C GLY A 200 6.29 -25.80 -9.15
N VAL A 201 6.04 -24.84 -10.05
CA VAL A 201 5.49 -23.51 -9.73
C VAL A 201 3.96 -23.48 -9.73
N GLY A 202 3.32 -24.63 -9.99
CA GLY A 202 1.85 -24.76 -9.98
C GLY A 202 1.21 -24.38 -8.64
N PRO A 203 1.70 -24.87 -7.48
CA PRO A 203 1.15 -24.52 -6.17
C PRO A 203 1.18 -23.01 -5.90
N ILE A 204 2.33 -22.37 -6.08
CA ILE A 204 2.47 -20.93 -5.89
C ILE A 204 1.62 -20.13 -6.89
N LEU A 205 1.53 -20.55 -8.15
CA LEU A 205 0.64 -19.90 -9.14
C LEU A 205 -0.82 -19.93 -8.67
N ALA A 206 -1.29 -21.05 -8.13
CA ALA A 206 -2.63 -21.16 -7.56
C ALA A 206 -2.81 -20.29 -6.30
N SER A 207 -1.81 -20.22 -5.41
CA SER A 207 -1.84 -19.33 -4.24
C SER A 207 -1.94 -17.85 -4.66
N VAL A 208 -1.12 -17.43 -5.64
CA VAL A 208 -1.14 -16.07 -6.18
C VAL A 208 -2.48 -15.74 -6.83
N GLU A 209 -3.08 -16.68 -7.58
CA GLU A 209 -4.42 -16.51 -8.18
C GLU A 209 -5.49 -16.22 -7.11
N VAL A 210 -5.54 -17.06 -6.06
CA VAL A 210 -6.52 -16.92 -4.97
C VAL A 210 -6.34 -15.60 -4.24
N ARG A 211 -5.08 -15.23 -3.95
CA ARG A 211 -4.75 -13.99 -3.22
C ARG A 211 -5.01 -12.74 -4.07
N SER A 212 -4.71 -12.77 -5.36
CA SER A 212 -5.06 -11.70 -6.30
C SER A 212 -6.58 -11.51 -6.39
N GLY A 213 -7.34 -12.61 -6.50
CA GLY A 213 -8.81 -12.55 -6.48
C GLY A 213 -9.39 -12.06 -5.15
N THR A 214 -8.76 -12.39 -4.02
CA THR A 214 -9.17 -11.89 -2.70
C THR A 214 -8.92 -10.38 -2.57
N ALA A 215 -7.76 -9.91 -3.03
CA ALA A 215 -7.43 -8.49 -3.07
C ALA A 215 -8.37 -7.71 -4.00
N ALA A 216 -8.73 -8.27 -5.16
CA ALA A 216 -9.69 -7.66 -6.08
C ALA A 216 -11.08 -7.47 -5.44
N ARG A 217 -11.58 -8.48 -4.72
CA ARG A 217 -12.85 -8.39 -3.99
C ARG A 217 -12.81 -7.37 -2.86
N SER A 218 -11.74 -7.37 -2.06
CA SER A 218 -11.57 -6.41 -0.94
C SER A 218 -11.52 -4.97 -1.46
N ARG A 219 -10.84 -4.75 -2.60
CA ARG A 219 -10.85 -3.48 -3.32
C ARG A 219 -12.26 -3.09 -3.76
N GLU A 220 -12.98 -3.96 -4.44
CA GLU A 220 -14.34 -3.66 -4.96
C GLU A 220 -15.32 -3.31 -3.84
N GLU A 221 -15.28 -4.06 -2.74
CA GLU A 221 -16.08 -3.78 -1.54
C GLU A 221 -15.73 -2.40 -0.96
N SER A 222 -14.44 -2.12 -0.79
CA SER A 222 -13.96 -0.84 -0.29
C SER A 222 -14.32 0.34 -1.22
N GLU A 223 -14.17 0.18 -2.54
CA GLU A 223 -14.54 1.19 -3.54
C GLU A 223 -16.06 1.48 -3.53
N ALA A 224 -16.89 0.44 -3.36
CA ALA A 224 -18.33 0.59 -3.21
C ALA A 224 -18.68 1.36 -1.93
N HIS A 225 -18.04 1.06 -0.81
CA HIS A 225 -18.20 1.80 0.44
C HIS A 225 -17.81 3.28 0.32
N ILE A 226 -16.70 3.58 -0.37
CA ILE A 226 -16.26 4.97 -0.62
C ILE A 226 -17.31 5.75 -1.41
N SER A 227 -17.88 5.15 -2.45
CA SER A 227 -18.90 5.80 -3.30
C SER A 227 -20.21 6.02 -2.54
N PHE A 228 -20.61 5.06 -1.70
CA PHE A 228 -21.85 5.13 -0.93
C PHE A 228 -21.77 6.17 0.19
N ALA A 229 -20.64 6.25 0.91
CA ALA A 229 -20.43 7.22 1.97
C ALA A 229 -20.57 8.66 1.47
N ASP A 230 -20.01 8.94 0.29
CA ASP A 230 -20.07 10.26 -0.34
C ASP A 230 -21.49 10.62 -0.83
N GLY A 231 -22.25 9.62 -1.32
CA GLY A 231 -23.65 9.78 -1.70
C GLY A 231 -24.58 10.11 -0.52
N ALA A 232 -24.33 9.52 0.65
CA ALA A 232 -25.08 9.80 1.88
C ALA A 232 -24.81 11.22 2.41
N ASP A 233 -23.55 11.66 2.35
CA ASP A 233 -23.16 13.02 2.74
C ASP A 233 -23.82 14.07 1.82
N ASN A 234 -23.83 13.86 0.50
CA ASN A 234 -24.47 14.75 -0.48
C ASN A 234 -26.01 14.78 -0.34
N MET A 235 -26.66 13.65 -0.05
CA MET A 235 -28.11 13.58 0.16
C MET A 235 -28.56 14.32 1.43
N SER A 236 -27.75 14.30 2.50
CA SER A 236 -28.02 15.05 3.74
C SER A 236 -27.95 16.58 3.52
N MET A 237 -27.10 17.03 2.60
CA MET A 237 -26.95 18.44 2.20
C MET A 237 -28.12 18.93 1.35
N ARG A 238 -28.61 18.09 0.43
CA ARG A 238 -29.81 18.41 -0.39
C ARG A 238 -31.09 18.44 0.43
N ALA A 239 -31.22 17.60 1.45
CA ALA A 239 -32.38 17.60 2.35
C ALA A 239 -32.44 18.81 3.29
N SER A 240 -31.33 19.53 3.48
CA SER A 240 -31.26 20.74 4.32
C SER A 240 -31.47 22.04 3.52
N GLY A 241 -31.57 21.97 2.20
CA GLY A 241 -32.04 23.04 1.32
C GLY A 241 -33.43 22.71 0.73
N GLU A 242 -34.47 23.35 1.25
CA GLU A 242 -35.88 23.33 0.79
C GLU A 242 -36.72 22.05 1.02
N ALA A 243 -37.49 22.04 2.12
CA ALA A 243 -38.96 21.81 2.15
C ALA A 243 -39.50 21.75 3.61
N PRO A 244 -40.80 22.03 3.86
CA PRO A 244 -41.30 22.54 5.13
C PRO A 244 -41.53 21.45 6.19
N ALA A 245 -41.46 21.88 7.44
CA ALA A 245 -41.70 21.08 8.63
C ALA A 245 -42.99 20.25 8.54
N VAL A 246 -42.85 18.92 8.55
CA VAL A 246 -43.90 18.03 9.05
C VAL A 246 -43.27 16.99 9.99
N SER A 247 -43.92 16.92 11.15
CA SER A 247 -43.54 16.24 12.38
C SER A 247 -43.61 14.71 12.31
N SER A 248 -42.83 14.09 13.21
CA SER A 248 -42.98 12.78 13.84
C SER A 248 -42.40 11.54 13.14
N ALA A 249 -41.35 10.96 13.74
CA ALA A 249 -41.49 9.78 14.62
C ALA A 249 -40.12 9.32 15.14
N GLN A 250 -40.07 8.98 16.43
CA GLN A 250 -38.92 8.53 17.20
C GLN A 250 -38.32 7.20 16.67
N ALA A 251 -36.98 7.13 16.57
CA ALA A 251 -36.17 5.91 16.59
C ALA A 251 -34.84 6.18 17.33
N PRO A 252 -34.22 5.18 17.98
CA PRO A 252 -33.31 5.37 19.10
C PRO A 252 -31.90 5.81 18.68
N SER A 253 -31.30 6.57 19.59
CA SER A 253 -30.00 7.24 19.53
C SER A 253 -28.84 6.40 18.97
N ALA A 254 -28.39 6.74 17.77
CA ALA A 254 -27.00 6.67 17.36
C ALA A 254 -26.45 8.11 17.32
N HIS A 255 -25.21 8.31 17.77
CA HIS A 255 -24.58 9.62 17.90
C HIS A 255 -24.76 10.51 16.66
N PRO A 256 -25.10 11.80 16.82
CA PRO A 256 -25.16 12.71 15.69
C PRO A 256 -23.73 12.97 15.22
N ARG A 257 -23.31 12.31 14.13
CA ARG A 257 -22.18 12.79 13.34
C ARG A 257 -22.62 14.14 12.77
N VAL A 258 -22.03 15.21 13.29
CA VAL A 258 -22.20 16.56 12.76
C VAL A 258 -21.60 16.55 11.35
N ALA A 259 -22.44 16.32 10.33
CA ALA A 259 -22.08 16.50 8.94
C ALA A 259 -21.79 17.99 8.73
N SER A 260 -20.51 18.35 8.77
CA SER A 260 -20.04 19.72 8.61
C SER A 260 -19.48 19.89 7.19
N SER A 261 -19.54 21.10 6.66
CA SER A 261 -18.87 21.50 5.41
C SER A 261 -17.37 21.15 5.35
N ALA A 262 -16.75 20.85 6.50
CA ALA A 262 -15.38 20.35 6.59
C ALA A 262 -15.21 18.92 6.03
N GLY A 263 -16.24 18.06 6.08
CA GLY A 263 -16.18 16.69 5.54
C GLY A 263 -16.08 16.68 4.01
N ASN A 264 -16.88 17.51 3.34
CA ASN A 264 -16.84 17.66 1.88
C ASN A 264 -15.50 18.26 1.41
N SER A 265 -14.96 19.23 2.16
CA SER A 265 -13.63 19.81 1.90
C SER A 265 -12.49 18.79 2.06
N TYR A 266 -12.59 17.87 3.01
CA TYR A 266 -11.58 16.82 3.24
C TYR A 266 -11.59 15.76 2.14
N ASN A 267 -12.78 15.31 1.71
CA ASN A 267 -12.92 14.35 0.61
C ASN A 267 -12.44 14.95 -0.72
N ALA A 268 -12.71 16.23 -0.96
CA ALA A 268 -12.21 16.97 -2.11
C ALA A 268 -10.67 17.03 -2.13
N GLU A 269 -10.03 17.32 -0.98
CA GLU A 269 -8.58 17.36 -0.87
C GLU A 269 -7.94 15.99 -1.20
N ILE A 270 -8.50 14.90 -0.65
CA ILE A 270 -8.01 13.55 -0.93
C ILE A 270 -8.13 13.19 -2.41
N ALA A 271 -9.29 13.45 -3.01
CA ALA A 271 -9.51 13.19 -4.43
C ALA A 271 -8.57 14.03 -5.31
N GLU A 272 -8.31 15.28 -4.93
CA GLU A 272 -7.35 16.15 -5.62
C GLU A 272 -5.91 15.61 -5.52
N GLN A 273 -5.47 15.16 -4.35
CA GLN A 273 -4.16 14.53 -4.20
C GLN A 273 -4.02 13.28 -5.07
N LYS A 274 -5.06 12.43 -5.11
CA LYS A 274 -5.06 11.23 -5.96
C LYS A 274 -5.04 11.58 -7.45
N LYS A 275 -5.75 12.64 -7.87
CA LYS A 275 -5.67 13.19 -9.24
C LYS A 275 -4.23 13.58 -9.60
N ILE A 276 -3.59 14.40 -8.77
CA ILE A 276 -2.23 14.89 -8.99
C ILE A 276 -1.26 13.72 -9.13
N TYR A 277 -1.39 12.71 -8.26
CA TYR A 277 -0.56 11.51 -8.33
C TYR A 277 -0.77 10.72 -9.63
N ALA A 278 -2.02 10.48 -10.02
CA ALA A 278 -2.35 9.74 -11.23
C ALA A 278 -1.89 10.48 -12.50
N GLU A 279 -2.02 11.80 -12.57
CA GLU A 279 -1.54 12.64 -13.67
C GLU A 279 -0.01 12.64 -13.79
N LYS A 280 0.69 12.71 -12.65
CA LYS A 280 2.14 12.61 -12.60
C LYS A 280 2.62 11.24 -13.09
N SER A 281 1.96 10.18 -12.63
CA SER A 281 2.25 8.79 -13.04
C SER A 281 2.00 8.59 -14.54
N MET A 282 0.91 9.14 -15.07
CA MET A 282 0.60 9.13 -16.51
C MET A 282 1.67 9.87 -17.33
N THR A 283 2.16 10.99 -16.82
CA THR A 283 3.23 11.77 -17.48
C THR A 283 4.53 10.98 -17.50
N ALA A 284 4.90 10.37 -16.38
CA ALA A 284 6.12 9.58 -16.25
C ALA A 284 6.13 8.36 -17.20
N ILE A 285 5.04 7.58 -17.23
CA ILE A 285 4.97 6.38 -18.09
C ILE A 285 4.97 6.74 -19.58
N ARG A 286 4.37 7.87 -19.97
CA ARG A 286 4.40 8.37 -21.35
C ARG A 286 5.81 8.81 -21.76
N ALA A 287 6.54 9.47 -20.85
CA ALA A 287 7.92 9.85 -21.08
C ALA A 287 8.81 8.60 -21.24
N TYR A 288 8.68 7.63 -20.33
CA TYR A 288 9.41 6.37 -20.40
C TYR A 288 9.16 5.62 -21.72
N ARG A 289 7.89 5.47 -22.13
CA ARG A 289 7.52 4.87 -23.42
C ARG A 289 8.18 5.57 -24.60
N LYS A 290 8.26 6.91 -24.57
CA LYS A 290 8.85 7.69 -25.65
C LYS A 290 10.36 7.45 -25.75
N GLU A 291 11.04 7.37 -24.60
CA GLU A 291 12.48 7.13 -24.52
C GLU A 291 12.85 5.69 -24.92
N HIS A 292 12.02 4.71 -24.56
CA HIS A 292 12.29 3.29 -24.78
C HIS A 292 11.47 2.69 -25.94
N ALA A 293 10.95 3.52 -26.85
CA ALA A 293 10.07 3.06 -27.92
C ALA A 293 10.74 2.01 -28.83
N GLU A 294 12.03 2.15 -29.12
CA GLU A 294 12.77 1.21 -29.98
C GLU A 294 13.10 -0.11 -29.29
N GLU A 295 13.15 -0.12 -27.95
CA GLU A 295 13.42 -1.31 -27.14
C GLU A 295 12.15 -2.14 -26.89
N LEU A 296 10.98 -1.53 -27.06
CA LEU A 296 9.69 -2.15 -26.79
C LEU A 296 9.15 -2.83 -28.04
N GLY A 297 8.89 -4.14 -27.94
CA GLY A 297 8.26 -4.91 -29.01
C GLY A 297 6.87 -4.37 -29.37
N ALA A 298 6.46 -4.54 -30.62
CA ALA A 298 5.18 -4.02 -31.14
C ALA A 298 3.95 -4.47 -30.31
N GLU A 299 4.01 -5.68 -29.76
CA GLU A 299 2.97 -6.23 -28.90
C GLU A 299 2.88 -5.50 -27.55
N ALA A 300 4.00 -5.32 -26.84
CA ALA A 300 4.01 -4.58 -25.58
C ALA A 300 3.63 -3.12 -25.76
N GLN A 301 4.03 -2.49 -26.87
CA GLN A 301 3.56 -1.14 -27.20
C GLN A 301 2.04 -1.10 -27.36
N THR A 302 1.45 -2.10 -28.03
CA THR A 302 0.01 -2.20 -28.22
C THR A 302 -0.69 -2.37 -26.86
N GLN A 303 -0.24 -3.32 -26.04
CA GLN A 303 -0.83 -3.60 -24.74
C GLN A 303 -0.67 -2.42 -23.75
N LEU A 304 0.47 -1.73 -23.78
CA LEU A 304 0.67 -0.50 -23.02
C LEU A 304 -0.28 0.59 -23.49
N ASN A 305 -0.43 0.79 -24.81
CA ASN A 305 -1.33 1.80 -25.36
C ASN A 305 -2.79 1.58 -24.97
N VAL A 306 -3.25 0.32 -24.96
CA VAL A 306 -4.59 -0.04 -24.48
C VAL A 306 -4.79 0.41 -23.03
N ARG A 307 -3.84 0.08 -22.15
CA ARG A 307 -3.90 0.45 -20.72
C ARG A 307 -3.80 1.95 -20.50
N LEU A 308 -2.91 2.65 -21.21
CA LEU A 308 -2.79 4.11 -21.11
C LEU A 308 -4.04 4.84 -21.62
N LYS A 309 -4.73 4.28 -22.62
CA LYS A 309 -6.02 4.83 -23.10
C LYS A 309 -7.11 4.63 -22.04
N ALA A 310 -7.21 3.44 -21.45
CA ALA A 310 -8.15 3.18 -20.37
C ALA A 310 -7.86 4.06 -19.13
N ALA A 311 -6.57 4.24 -18.78
CA ALA A 311 -6.17 5.12 -17.68
C ALA A 311 -6.51 6.58 -17.97
N GLN A 312 -6.36 7.05 -19.21
CA GLN A 312 -6.80 8.40 -19.59
C GLN A 312 -8.32 8.55 -19.44
N ALA A 313 -9.10 7.56 -19.87
CA ALA A 313 -10.55 7.60 -19.71
C ALA A 313 -10.94 7.70 -18.22
N ALA A 314 -10.31 6.90 -17.36
CA ALA A 314 -10.51 6.97 -15.92
C ALA A 314 -10.11 8.34 -15.31
N LEU A 315 -9.05 8.99 -15.79
CA LEU A 315 -8.72 10.37 -15.37
C LEU A 315 -9.83 11.37 -15.72
N GLU A 316 -10.40 11.27 -16.92
CA GLU A 316 -11.49 12.16 -17.34
C GLU A 316 -12.79 11.88 -16.56
N GLU A 317 -13.12 10.62 -16.32
CA GLU A 317 -14.25 10.23 -15.45
C GLU A 317 -14.07 10.75 -14.02
N GLY A 318 -12.85 10.70 -13.49
CA GLY A 318 -12.53 11.25 -12.16
C GLY A 318 -12.68 12.76 -12.10
N ARG A 319 -12.25 13.49 -13.14
CA ARG A 319 -12.46 14.95 -13.23
C ARG A 319 -13.94 15.31 -13.33
N ALA A 320 -14.71 14.58 -14.14
CA ALA A 320 -16.16 14.77 -14.23
C ALA A 320 -16.85 14.51 -12.87
N SER A 321 -16.36 13.54 -12.10
CA SER A 321 -16.84 13.26 -10.75
C SER A 321 -16.48 14.36 -9.75
N MET A 322 -15.29 14.97 -9.86
CA MET A 322 -14.91 16.17 -9.08
C MET A 322 -15.84 17.35 -9.38
N ASP A 323 -16.14 17.60 -10.66
CA ASP A 323 -17.04 18.68 -11.09
C ASP A 323 -18.48 18.46 -10.59
N ALA A 324 -18.87 17.20 -10.40
CA ALA A 324 -20.16 16.80 -9.82
C ALA A 324 -20.17 16.75 -8.29
N GLU A 325 -19.08 17.14 -7.62
CA GLU A 325 -18.89 17.02 -6.16
C GLU A 325 -19.10 15.59 -5.62
N ALA A 326 -18.82 14.59 -6.47
CA ALA A 326 -18.82 13.17 -6.13
C ALA A 326 -17.37 12.71 -5.88
N TYR A 327 -16.76 13.22 -4.81
CA TYR A 327 -15.35 13.03 -4.47
C TYR A 327 -14.96 11.56 -4.21
N GLY A 328 -15.88 10.74 -3.69
CA GLY A 328 -15.70 9.30 -3.53
C GLY A 328 -15.59 8.58 -4.86
N ALA A 329 -16.48 8.90 -5.81
CA ALA A 329 -16.40 8.38 -7.17
C ALA A 329 -15.13 8.89 -7.87
N ALA A 330 -14.79 10.18 -7.70
CA ALA A 330 -13.57 10.77 -8.25
C ALA A 330 -12.32 10.03 -7.76
N PHE A 331 -12.23 9.77 -6.45
CA PHE A 331 -11.15 9.00 -5.85
C PHE A 331 -11.00 7.62 -6.51
N ASN A 332 -12.10 6.86 -6.64
CA ASN A 332 -12.10 5.54 -7.27
C ASN A 332 -11.63 5.60 -8.73
N HIS A 333 -12.08 6.60 -9.50
CA HIS A 333 -11.64 6.78 -10.88
C HIS A 333 -10.13 7.11 -10.98
N PHE A 334 -9.61 7.99 -10.12
CA PHE A 334 -8.17 8.29 -10.10
C PHE A 334 -7.33 7.08 -9.66
N GLN A 335 -7.82 6.31 -8.68
CA GLN A 335 -7.19 5.06 -8.26
C GLN A 335 -7.18 4.01 -9.38
N LYS A 336 -8.29 3.86 -10.11
CA LYS A 336 -8.39 3.01 -11.31
C LYS A 336 -7.38 3.43 -12.38
N ALA A 337 -7.21 4.74 -12.61
CA ALA A 337 -6.21 5.25 -13.55
C ALA A 337 -4.79 4.84 -13.13
N GLU A 338 -4.45 4.98 -11.85
CA GLU A 338 -3.16 4.58 -11.29
C GLU A 338 -2.90 3.09 -11.46
N ARG A 339 -3.89 2.24 -11.14
CA ARG A 339 -3.81 0.79 -11.34
C ARG A 339 -3.50 0.44 -12.79
N LEU A 340 -4.21 1.03 -13.74
CA LEU A 340 -4.00 0.80 -15.18
C LEU A 340 -2.60 1.27 -15.64
N ILE A 341 -2.09 2.38 -15.09
CA ILE A 341 -0.71 2.85 -15.34
C ILE A 341 0.32 1.84 -14.81
N ARG A 342 0.15 1.38 -13.57
CA ARG A 342 1.05 0.39 -12.95
C ARG A 342 1.07 -0.93 -13.71
N GLN A 343 -0.11 -1.44 -14.10
CA GLN A 343 -0.21 -2.60 -14.97
C GLN A 343 0.56 -2.38 -16.28
N GLY A 344 0.44 -1.20 -16.89
CA GLY A 344 1.22 -0.82 -18.06
C GLY A 344 2.72 -0.81 -17.82
N ALA A 345 3.18 -0.29 -16.68
CA ALA A 345 4.59 -0.29 -16.30
C ALA A 345 5.16 -1.71 -16.08
N LEU A 346 4.36 -2.60 -15.49
CA LEU A 346 4.74 -3.99 -15.26
C LEU A 346 4.98 -4.75 -16.58
N LEU A 347 4.22 -4.45 -17.65
CA LEU A 347 4.48 -5.01 -19.00
C LEU A 347 5.87 -4.65 -19.53
N LEU A 348 6.32 -3.42 -19.25
CA LEU A 348 7.63 -2.92 -19.68
C LEU A 348 8.76 -3.64 -18.92
N GLY A 349 8.56 -3.84 -17.62
CA GLY A 349 9.50 -4.58 -16.77
C GLY A 349 9.59 -6.06 -17.15
N ALA A 350 8.46 -6.72 -17.40
CA ALA A 350 8.39 -8.14 -17.74
C ALA A 350 9.10 -8.46 -19.06
N GLN A 351 8.98 -7.62 -20.10
CA GLN A 351 9.71 -7.82 -21.36
C GLN A 351 11.23 -7.68 -21.20
N LYS A 352 11.69 -6.70 -20.41
CA LYS A 352 13.11 -6.47 -20.16
C LYS A 352 13.73 -7.59 -19.30
N ALA A 353 12.96 -8.15 -18.37
CA ALA A 353 13.46 -9.15 -17.44
C ALA A 353 13.57 -10.56 -18.05
N LEU A 354 12.85 -10.86 -19.14
CA LEU A 354 12.64 -12.26 -19.54
C LEU A 354 13.06 -12.67 -20.96
N GLU A 355 13.31 -11.78 -21.94
CA GLU A 355 13.52 -12.21 -23.36
C GLU A 355 12.50 -13.29 -23.83
N LEU A 356 11.33 -13.38 -23.17
CA LEU A 356 10.29 -14.35 -23.43
C LEU A 356 9.10 -13.56 -23.94
N THR A 357 8.69 -13.89 -25.16
CA THR A 357 7.50 -13.36 -25.80
C THR A 357 6.29 -13.78 -24.97
N VAL A 358 5.71 -12.87 -24.18
CA VAL A 358 4.51 -13.13 -23.38
C VAL A 358 3.29 -12.55 -24.12
N ASP A 359 2.41 -13.44 -24.56
CA ASP A 359 1.07 -13.09 -25.06
C ASP A 359 0.16 -12.84 -23.85
N LEU A 360 -0.21 -11.57 -23.62
CA LEU A 360 -1.02 -11.10 -22.49
C LEU A 360 -2.42 -10.67 -22.94
N SER A 361 -3.02 -11.47 -23.81
CA SER A 361 -4.43 -11.31 -24.23
C SER A 361 -5.45 -11.76 -23.17
N ALA A 362 -5.04 -12.37 -22.07
CA ALA A 362 -5.94 -12.80 -20.99
C ALA A 362 -6.03 -11.73 -19.88
N GLY A 363 -7.05 -10.87 -19.94
CA GLY A 363 -7.32 -9.90 -18.87
C GLY A 363 -8.31 -8.79 -19.21
N VAL A 364 -8.76 -8.70 -20.46
CA VAL A 364 -9.90 -7.86 -20.84
C VAL A 364 -11.07 -8.77 -21.14
N SER A 365 -11.70 -9.32 -20.09
CA SER A 365 -13.08 -9.78 -20.22
C SER A 365 -13.95 -8.54 -20.32
N ASN A 366 -14.40 -8.24 -21.53
CA ASN A 366 -15.54 -7.35 -21.76
C ASN A 366 -16.77 -7.99 -21.11
N GLU A 367 -17.04 -7.70 -19.84
CA GLU A 367 -18.35 -7.90 -19.24
C GLU A 367 -19.24 -6.70 -19.60
N ASP A 368 -19.57 -6.62 -20.90
CA ASP A 368 -20.71 -5.86 -21.40
C ASP A 368 -21.40 -6.74 -22.44
N ALA A 369 -22.19 -7.69 -21.94
CA ALA A 369 -23.18 -8.39 -22.74
C ALA A 369 -24.48 -8.48 -21.94
N GLN A 370 -25.46 -7.66 -22.36
CA GLN A 370 -26.84 -7.69 -21.90
C GLN A 370 -27.41 -9.11 -21.81
N PRO A 371 -28.32 -9.39 -20.86
CA PRO A 371 -28.99 -10.68 -20.77
C PRO A 371 -29.90 -10.87 -21.99
N LYS A 372 -29.63 -11.91 -22.78
CA LYS A 372 -30.59 -12.39 -23.78
C LYS A 372 -31.72 -13.11 -23.06
N HIS A 373 -32.90 -12.50 -23.12
CA HIS A 373 -34.17 -13.18 -22.93
C HIS A 373 -34.28 -14.29 -23.99
N SER A 374 -34.48 -15.53 -23.55
CA SER A 374 -35.06 -16.58 -24.39
C SER A 374 -36.23 -17.21 -23.64
N ASP A 375 -37.38 -16.99 -24.25
CA ASP A 375 -38.69 -17.50 -23.92
C ASP A 375 -38.84 -18.97 -24.37
N ASP A 376 -39.60 -19.71 -23.59
CA ASP A 376 -40.35 -20.96 -23.82
C ASP A 376 -39.76 -22.15 -24.60
N GLY A 377 -39.87 -23.32 -23.97
CA GLY A 377 -39.62 -24.64 -24.55
C GLY A 377 -39.97 -25.79 -23.60
N ASP A 378 -41.27 -26.01 -23.43
CA ASP A 378 -41.97 -27.16 -22.85
C ASP A 378 -41.28 -28.53 -23.03
N VAL A 379 -41.01 -29.24 -21.92
CA VAL A 379 -40.91 -30.72 -21.89
C VAL A 379 -41.40 -31.27 -20.54
N SER A 380 -42.66 -31.70 -20.55
CA SER A 380 -43.29 -32.85 -19.87
C SER A 380 -42.64 -33.52 -18.64
N VAL A 381 -43.44 -33.50 -17.57
CA VAL A 381 -43.53 -34.38 -16.40
C VAL A 381 -43.49 -35.88 -16.76
N ASP A 382 -42.66 -36.69 -16.07
CA ASP A 382 -43.17 -37.85 -15.30
C ASP A 382 -42.11 -38.55 -14.40
N SER A 383 -42.63 -39.08 -13.29
CA SER A 383 -42.09 -40.12 -12.38
C SER A 383 -41.07 -39.78 -11.27
N VAL A 384 -41.65 -39.67 -10.07
CA VAL A 384 -41.09 -39.79 -8.70
C VAL A 384 -40.74 -41.26 -8.39
N PRO A 385 -39.75 -41.56 -7.51
CA PRO A 385 -39.99 -41.87 -6.08
C PRO A 385 -38.98 -41.14 -5.16
N GLU A 386 -39.38 -40.29 -4.20
CA GLU A 386 -39.76 -40.61 -2.80
C GLU A 386 -38.97 -41.77 -2.19
N ASP A 387 -37.97 -41.45 -1.34
CA ASP A 387 -37.91 -41.86 0.08
C ASP A 387 -36.72 -41.18 0.81
N ASP A 388 -37.05 -40.47 1.89
CA ASP A 388 -36.40 -40.45 3.21
C ASP A 388 -34.89 -40.16 3.31
N GLY A 389 -34.39 -39.10 3.96
CA GLY A 389 -34.88 -38.40 5.13
C GLY A 389 -33.69 -38.19 6.10
N VAL A 390 -33.74 -37.08 6.85
CA VAL A 390 -33.10 -36.88 8.18
C VAL A 390 -31.69 -36.23 8.23
N THR A 391 -31.74 -34.91 8.55
CA THR A 391 -30.91 -34.09 9.48
C THR A 391 -29.40 -33.94 9.21
N GLY A 392 -28.80 -32.75 9.15
CA GLY A 392 -28.97 -31.59 10.04
C GLY A 392 -27.98 -31.69 11.20
N GLY A 393 -26.91 -30.87 11.22
CA GLY A 393 -26.04 -30.78 12.41
C GLY A 393 -24.64 -30.23 12.16
N ILE A 394 -24.50 -28.91 12.30
CA ILE A 394 -23.23 -28.22 12.58
C ILE A 394 -22.81 -28.59 14.02
N GLN A 395 -21.56 -29.01 14.23
CA GLN A 395 -20.93 -29.00 15.56
C GLN A 395 -19.48 -28.51 15.49
N PHE A 396 -19.25 -27.39 16.17
CA PHE A 396 -17.95 -26.97 16.72
C PHE A 396 -17.71 -27.74 18.04
N ASN A 397 -16.49 -28.25 18.25
CA ASN A 397 -15.81 -28.19 19.56
C ASN A 397 -14.34 -28.63 19.41
N SER A 398 -13.40 -27.77 19.82
CA SER A 398 -12.70 -27.82 21.12
C SER A 398 -11.56 -28.82 21.15
N GLY A 399 -10.37 -28.29 21.41
CA GLY A 399 -9.13 -29.04 21.39
C GLY A 399 -8.97 -30.04 22.53
N GLU A 400 -8.00 -30.92 22.34
CA GLU A 400 -7.18 -31.45 23.42
C GLU A 400 -5.82 -31.89 22.85
N LYS A 401 -4.75 -31.50 23.56
CA LYS A 401 -3.37 -31.94 23.33
C LYS A 401 -3.26 -33.42 23.67
N ILE A 402 -2.55 -34.19 22.84
CA ILE A 402 -1.86 -35.40 23.31
C ILE A 402 -0.43 -35.37 22.79
N GLN A 403 0.50 -35.18 23.73
CA GLN A 403 1.91 -35.55 23.60
C GLN A 403 2.01 -37.07 23.50
N ILE A 404 2.79 -37.58 22.55
CA ILE A 404 3.41 -38.90 22.70
C ILE A 404 4.91 -38.73 22.49
N GLU A 405 5.61 -38.85 23.61
CA GLU A 405 7.04 -38.99 23.72
C GLU A 405 7.40 -40.45 23.40
N ARG A 406 8.33 -40.67 22.47
CA ARG A 406 9.45 -41.61 22.61
C ARG A 406 10.52 -41.36 21.55
#